data_AF-A0A9P9PX05-F1
#
_entry.id   AF-A0A9P9PX05-F1
#
_cell.length_a   1.000
_cell.length_b   1.000
_cell.length_c   1.000
_cell.angle_alpha   90.00
_cell.angle_beta   90.00
_cell.angle_gamma   90.00
#
_symmetry.space_group_name_H-M   'P 1'
#
loop_
_entity.id
_entity.type
_entity.pdbx_description
1 polymer ?
#
loop_
_entity_poly.entity_id
_entity_poly.type
_entity_poly.pdbx_seq_one_letter_code
_entity_poly.pdbx_strand_id
1 'polypeptide(L)'
;WDTIIWTTAPAEHAVIENPTVAIEVTDGSLAVLERNPWLAKARDLDVDLGDTIVAKSTESMVLHQGLATVLYAGTLGLDIHVDTWSWLANNLKHRLLPAWLDTTFGPNRSIVIFLHWTSTHEPQDLTFQHTYEAIRNLRIHYSGRIRPYPSQSELWQDRLKVGDIRALDEIASRAPAEFSHRPKTCFGLGECTLKDQPKTVHKRTHSSCGKHTSTQRNKAKIYTIGPQWFHQEYVPSLIDFGELRVIIITEPSATGIRGRSGRVKYILRTRLDPESELLHALPVQPSDFQVHGTSLDREQLESICLYFYENLRSRPDALDHYESLEVSGRVDVGVIEDQYGEKHFFVNEITRGYGAHLFSHVLLPEPKTEICEACAVAFKEYVTTG
;
A
#
# COMPACT_ATOMS: atom_id res chain seq x y z
N TRP A 1 21.64 -2.83 3.21
CA TRP A 1 21.51 -2.05 1.96
C TRP A 1 21.73 -0.57 2.25
N ASP A 2 22.51 0.12 1.42
CA ASP A 2 22.93 1.50 1.67
C ASP A 2 22.53 2.50 0.57
N THR A 3 22.22 2.00 -0.64
CA THR A 3 21.76 2.80 -1.77
C THR A 3 20.37 2.39 -2.22
N ILE A 4 19.50 3.36 -2.49
CA ILE A 4 18.15 3.18 -3.02
C ILE A 4 18.05 3.92 -4.35
N ILE A 5 17.64 3.21 -5.39
CA ILE A 5 17.23 3.78 -6.67
C ILE A 5 15.71 3.74 -6.69
N TRP A 6 15.07 4.87 -6.40
CA TRP A 6 13.63 5.00 -6.44
C TRP A 6 13.17 5.38 -7.84
N THR A 7 12.36 4.52 -8.43
CA THR A 7 11.85 4.69 -9.79
C THR A 7 10.34 4.70 -9.76
N THR A 8 9.73 5.70 -10.38
CA THR A 8 8.27 5.88 -10.35
C THR A 8 7.63 5.63 -11.70
N ALA A 9 6.57 4.81 -11.72
CA ALA A 9 5.71 4.67 -12.87
C ALA A 9 4.71 5.84 -12.97
N PRO A 10 4.36 6.31 -14.17
CA PRO A 10 3.30 7.30 -14.35
C PRO A 10 1.98 6.81 -13.76
N ALA A 11 1.28 7.67 -13.03
CA ALA A 11 -0.10 7.43 -12.60
C ALA A 11 -1.11 7.99 -13.62
N GLU A 12 -2.39 7.70 -13.42
CA GLU A 12 -3.47 8.19 -14.31
C GLU A 12 -3.86 9.63 -14.04
N HIS A 13 -3.65 10.11 -12.82
CA HIS A 13 -4.15 11.39 -12.33
C HIS A 13 -3.00 12.20 -11.71
N ALA A 14 -3.06 13.52 -11.87
CA ALA A 14 -2.11 14.43 -11.25
C ALA A 14 -2.16 14.28 -9.72
N VAL A 15 -1.03 14.50 -9.04
CA VAL A 15 -0.92 14.29 -7.59
C VAL A 15 -1.91 15.17 -6.82
N ILE A 16 -2.19 16.37 -7.31
CA ILE A 16 -3.14 17.32 -6.71
C ILE A 16 -4.58 16.80 -6.71
N GLU A 17 -4.93 15.90 -7.63
CA GLU A 17 -6.26 15.31 -7.73
C GLU A 17 -6.43 14.06 -6.85
N ASN A 18 -5.36 13.61 -6.18
CA ASN A 18 -5.34 12.36 -5.43
C ASN A 18 -5.01 12.58 -3.94
N PRO A 19 -6.02 12.90 -3.10
CA PRO A 19 -5.81 13.18 -1.68
C PRO A 19 -5.34 11.95 -0.87
N THR A 20 -5.42 10.75 -1.45
CA THR A 20 -4.96 9.52 -0.79
C THR A 20 -3.44 9.36 -0.80
N VAL A 21 -2.77 9.97 -1.80
CA VAL A 21 -1.32 9.90 -2.02
C VAL A 21 -0.60 11.23 -1.89
N ALA A 22 -1.33 12.36 -1.85
CA ALA A 22 -0.75 13.69 -1.82
C ALA A 22 -0.32 14.14 -0.41
N ILE A 23 0.68 15.01 -0.39
CA ILE A 23 1.05 15.91 0.71
C ILE A 23 1.14 17.30 0.10
N GLU A 24 0.46 18.26 0.70
CA GLU A 24 0.59 19.67 0.33
C GLU A 24 1.54 20.36 1.30
N VAL A 25 2.39 21.22 0.77
CA VAL A 25 3.33 22.04 1.54
C VAL A 25 3.19 23.47 1.01
N THR A 26 2.80 24.41 1.88
CA THR A 26 2.56 25.81 1.49
C THR A 26 3.69 26.74 1.92
N ASP A 27 3.80 27.89 1.26
CA ASP A 27 4.81 28.90 1.56
C ASP A 27 4.61 29.53 2.96
N GLY A 28 3.38 29.58 3.48
CA GLY A 28 3.14 29.97 4.88
C GLY A 28 3.82 29.04 5.90
N SER A 29 4.15 27.82 5.48
CA SER A 29 4.93 26.84 6.22
C SER A 29 6.45 26.95 5.96
N LEU A 30 6.95 28.01 5.31
CA LEU A 30 8.38 28.19 4.98
C LEU A 30 9.32 28.20 6.20
N ALA A 31 8.86 28.65 7.38
CA ALA A 31 9.63 28.53 8.63
C ALA A 31 9.78 27.06 9.11
N VAL A 32 9.01 26.14 8.53
CA VAL A 32 9.10 24.67 8.70
C VAL A 32 9.97 24.04 7.61
N LEU A 33 10.07 24.66 6.43
CA LEU A 33 10.96 24.21 5.34
C LEU A 33 12.44 24.30 5.73
N GLU A 34 12.84 25.32 6.49
CA GLU A 34 14.20 25.42 7.05
C GLU A 34 14.57 24.26 8.01
N ARG A 35 13.56 23.60 8.61
CA ARG A 35 13.76 22.45 9.51
C ARG A 35 13.74 21.11 8.78
N ASN A 36 13.41 21.09 7.49
CA ASN A 36 13.22 19.89 6.69
C ASN A 36 14.04 19.93 5.40
N PRO A 37 15.37 19.66 5.47
CA PRO A 37 16.26 19.72 4.31
C PRO A 37 15.82 18.88 3.11
N TRP A 38 15.05 17.80 3.33
CA TRP A 38 14.53 16.96 2.26
C TRP A 38 13.42 17.63 1.43
N LEU A 39 12.66 18.56 2.01
CA LEU A 39 11.64 19.32 1.28
C LEU A 39 12.28 20.31 0.31
N ALA A 40 13.40 20.93 0.70
CA ALA A 40 14.21 21.73 -0.23
C ALA A 40 14.73 20.84 -1.38
N LYS A 41 15.27 19.66 -1.05
CA LYS A 41 15.68 18.67 -2.07
C LYS A 41 14.54 18.31 -3.03
N ALA A 42 13.31 18.15 -2.54
CA ALA A 42 12.13 17.88 -3.38
C ALA A 42 11.80 19.05 -4.33
N ARG A 43 11.89 20.30 -3.83
CA ARG A 43 11.67 21.51 -4.62
C ARG A 43 12.73 21.69 -5.71
N ASP A 44 13.97 21.30 -5.41
CA ASP A 44 15.14 21.46 -6.29
C ASP A 44 15.51 20.18 -7.08
N LEU A 45 14.62 19.18 -7.15
CA LEU A 45 14.84 18.02 -8.02
C LEU A 45 14.95 18.47 -9.49
N ASP A 46 16.11 18.21 -10.10
CA ASP A 46 16.38 18.45 -11.53
C ASP A 46 15.69 17.45 -12.46
N VAL A 47 15.16 16.35 -11.92
CA VAL A 47 14.45 15.32 -12.68
C VAL A 47 12.98 15.70 -12.86
N ASP A 48 12.50 15.67 -14.09
CA ASP A 48 11.07 15.78 -14.39
C ASP A 48 10.37 14.45 -14.06
N LEU A 49 9.70 14.41 -12.90
CA LEU A 49 8.92 13.25 -12.43
C LEU A 49 7.46 13.27 -12.91
N GLY A 50 7.05 14.32 -13.62
CA GLY A 50 5.66 14.53 -14.02
C GLY A 50 4.74 15.00 -12.89
N ASP A 51 3.59 15.53 -13.30
CA ASP A 51 2.53 16.07 -12.45
C ASP A 51 1.84 15.02 -11.56
N THR A 52 1.98 13.74 -11.89
CA THR A 52 1.49 12.61 -11.08
C THR A 52 2.26 12.41 -9.78
N ILE A 53 3.47 12.98 -9.69
CA ILE A 53 4.37 12.81 -8.53
C ILE A 53 4.65 14.14 -7.83
N VAL A 54 4.87 15.22 -8.59
CA VAL A 54 5.09 16.54 -8.02
C VAL A 54 4.35 17.60 -8.82
N ALA A 55 3.60 18.46 -8.12
CA ALA A 55 3.05 19.69 -8.67
C ALA A 55 3.63 20.88 -7.88
N LYS A 56 4.27 21.82 -8.58
CA LYS A 56 4.91 23.01 -7.98
C LYS A 56 4.18 24.27 -8.43
N SER A 57 3.92 25.18 -7.49
CA SER A 57 3.52 26.56 -7.75
C SER A 57 4.54 27.51 -7.09
N THR A 58 4.33 28.81 -7.25
CA THR A 58 5.14 29.80 -6.53
C THR A 58 4.95 29.70 -5.03
N GLU A 59 3.71 29.39 -4.59
CA GLU A 59 3.24 29.48 -3.20
C GLU A 59 3.06 28.13 -2.51
N SER A 60 3.17 27.02 -3.25
CA SER A 60 2.92 25.68 -2.73
C SER A 60 3.60 24.60 -3.55
N MET A 61 3.78 23.44 -2.94
CA MET A 61 4.25 22.23 -3.57
C MET A 61 3.40 21.06 -3.08
N VAL A 62 2.88 20.28 -4.01
CA VAL A 62 2.19 19.01 -3.72
C VAL A 62 3.12 17.87 -4.12
N LEU A 63 3.40 16.98 -3.18
CA LEU A 63 4.28 15.83 -3.35
C LEU A 63 3.51 14.52 -3.20
N HIS A 64 3.91 13.52 -3.96
CA HIS A 64 3.51 12.14 -3.71
C HIS A 64 4.17 11.64 -2.42
N GLN A 65 3.39 11.00 -1.54
CA GLN A 65 3.85 10.47 -0.26
C GLN A 65 5.04 9.53 -0.40
N GLY A 66 5.07 8.71 -1.47
CA GLY A 66 6.20 7.84 -1.76
C GLY A 66 7.53 8.59 -2.00
N LEU A 67 7.47 9.73 -2.69
CA LEU A 67 8.63 10.60 -2.90
C LEU A 67 9.05 11.26 -1.58
N ALA A 68 8.08 11.75 -0.79
CA ALA A 68 8.36 12.32 0.52
C ALA A 68 9.06 11.30 1.45
N THR A 69 8.54 10.07 1.53
CA THR A 69 9.14 8.99 2.33
C THR A 69 10.58 8.70 1.91
N VAL A 70 10.86 8.53 0.61
CA VAL A 70 12.21 8.15 0.17
C VAL A 70 13.22 9.30 0.34
N LEU A 71 12.81 10.54 0.10
CA LEU A 71 13.67 11.70 0.33
C LEU A 71 13.98 11.89 1.81
N TYR A 72 13.00 11.67 2.70
CA TYR A 72 13.23 11.66 4.14
C TYR A 72 14.20 10.53 4.53
N ALA A 73 14.06 9.34 3.96
CA ALA A 73 14.99 8.24 4.24
C ALA A 73 16.46 8.60 3.87
N GLY A 74 16.64 9.48 2.87
CA GLY A 74 17.94 10.05 2.53
C GLY A 74 18.55 10.93 3.63
N THR A 75 17.74 11.70 4.39
CA THR A 75 18.25 12.48 5.53
C THR A 75 18.68 11.60 6.69
N LEU A 76 18.17 10.37 6.74
CA LEU A 76 18.56 9.36 7.72
C LEU A 76 19.85 8.62 7.34
N GLY A 77 20.49 8.98 6.22
CA GLY A 77 21.79 8.46 5.79
C GLY A 77 21.75 7.39 4.70
N LEU A 78 20.60 7.14 4.07
CA LEU A 78 20.55 6.34 2.84
C LEU A 78 21.00 7.19 1.64
N ASP A 79 21.72 6.58 0.71
CA ASP A 79 22.03 7.20 -0.57
C ASP A 79 20.83 7.01 -1.52
N ILE A 80 20.19 8.11 -1.91
CA ILE A 80 18.92 8.08 -2.66
C ILE A 80 19.09 8.70 -4.04
N HIS A 81 18.92 7.87 -5.07
CA HIS A 81 18.71 8.29 -6.45
C HIS A 81 17.23 8.21 -6.80
N VAL A 82 16.72 9.26 -7.45
CA VAL A 82 15.31 9.38 -7.84
C VAL A 82 15.25 9.51 -9.35
N ASP A 83 14.44 8.67 -9.99
CA ASP A 83 14.25 8.72 -11.44
C ASP A 83 12.88 8.21 -11.89
N THR A 84 12.62 8.32 -13.19
CA THR A 84 11.37 7.85 -13.81
C THR A 84 11.45 6.37 -14.20
N TRP A 85 10.29 5.75 -14.38
CA TRP A 85 10.21 4.42 -14.97
C TRP A 85 10.80 4.37 -16.39
N SER A 86 10.59 5.43 -17.18
CA SER A 86 11.14 5.52 -18.54
C SER A 86 12.67 5.50 -18.54
N TRP A 87 13.30 6.20 -17.59
CA TRP A 87 14.75 6.11 -17.39
C TRP A 87 15.20 4.69 -17.05
N LEU A 88 14.53 4.03 -16.09
CA LEU A 88 14.88 2.66 -15.70
C LEU A 88 14.72 1.71 -16.89
N ALA A 89 13.58 1.80 -17.59
CA ALA A 89 13.26 1.00 -18.76
C ALA A 89 14.32 1.17 -19.86
N ASN A 90 14.73 2.41 -20.15
CA ASN A 90 15.79 2.69 -21.11
C ASN A 90 17.13 2.05 -20.68
N ASN A 91 17.53 2.25 -19.43
CA ASN A 91 18.78 1.69 -18.90
C ASN A 91 18.81 0.15 -18.89
N LEU A 92 17.68 -0.50 -18.62
CA LEU A 92 17.56 -1.96 -18.65
C LEU A 92 17.55 -2.50 -20.09
N LYS A 93 16.74 -1.92 -21.00
CA LYS A 93 16.62 -2.34 -22.41
C LYS A 93 17.96 -2.25 -23.13
N HIS A 94 18.69 -1.15 -22.92
CA HIS A 94 19.96 -0.89 -23.59
C HIS A 94 21.17 -1.38 -22.80
N ARG A 95 20.97 -2.11 -21.68
CA ARG A 95 22.03 -2.66 -20.82
C ARG A 95 23.03 -1.60 -20.34
N LEU A 96 22.56 -0.37 -20.15
CA LEU A 96 23.36 0.76 -19.69
C LEU A 96 23.48 0.79 -18.16
N LEU A 97 22.52 0.16 -17.46
CA LEU A 97 22.44 0.23 -16.00
C LEU A 97 23.75 -0.23 -15.30
N PRO A 98 24.39 -1.36 -15.63
CA PRO A 98 25.62 -1.77 -14.94
C PRO A 98 26.73 -0.72 -14.99
N ALA A 99 27.03 -0.19 -16.18
CA ALA A 99 28.06 0.82 -16.36
C ALA A 99 27.75 2.10 -15.60
N TRP A 100 26.48 2.50 -15.59
CA TRP A 100 26.02 3.65 -14.81
C TRP A 100 26.15 3.42 -13.31
N LEU A 101 25.76 2.25 -12.80
CA LEU A 101 25.87 1.89 -11.37
C LEU A 101 27.33 1.90 -10.91
N ASP A 102 28.23 1.30 -11.69
CA ASP A 102 29.66 1.23 -11.36
C ASP A 102 30.30 2.63 -11.36
N THR A 103 29.87 3.51 -12.26
CA THR A 103 30.36 4.89 -12.35
C THR A 103 29.82 5.76 -11.21
N THR A 104 28.53 5.65 -10.90
CA THR A 104 27.83 6.53 -9.96
C THR A 104 28.08 6.12 -8.51
N PHE A 105 28.02 4.81 -8.23
CA PHE A 105 28.02 4.27 -6.87
C PHE A 105 29.29 3.45 -6.56
N GLY A 106 30.00 3.02 -7.58
CA GLY A 106 31.10 2.06 -7.47
C GLY A 106 30.62 0.61 -7.48
N PRO A 107 31.52 -0.34 -7.79
CA PRO A 107 31.15 -1.74 -8.06
C PRO A 107 30.75 -2.53 -6.79
N ASN A 108 30.82 -1.92 -5.60
CA ASN A 108 30.68 -2.61 -4.33
C ASN A 108 29.46 -2.23 -3.48
N ARG A 109 28.59 -1.34 -3.98
CA ARG A 109 27.42 -0.89 -3.24
C ARG A 109 26.30 -1.92 -3.21
N SER A 110 25.50 -1.88 -2.15
CA SER A 110 24.31 -2.73 -1.99
C SER A 110 23.07 -1.92 -2.32
N ILE A 111 22.46 -2.22 -3.47
CA ILE A 111 21.46 -1.36 -4.11
C ILE A 111 20.06 -2.00 -4.09
N VAL A 112 19.09 -1.28 -3.53
CA VAL A 112 17.67 -1.60 -3.69
C VAL A 112 17.09 -0.76 -4.82
N ILE A 113 16.57 -1.41 -5.85
CA ILE A 113 15.78 -0.75 -6.89
C ILE A 113 14.33 -0.72 -6.40
N PHE A 114 13.90 0.43 -5.87
CA PHE A 114 12.55 0.64 -5.38
C PHE A 114 11.63 0.96 -6.56
N LEU A 115 10.81 -0.02 -6.93
CA LEU A 115 9.82 0.04 -8.01
C LEU A 115 8.53 0.62 -7.45
N HIS A 116 8.42 1.95 -7.45
CA HIS A 116 7.23 2.64 -6.97
C HIS A 116 6.13 2.64 -8.04
N TRP A 117 4.95 2.14 -7.67
CA TRP A 117 3.81 2.03 -8.57
C TRP A 117 2.50 2.24 -7.82
N THR A 118 1.65 3.08 -8.38
CA THR A 118 0.33 3.44 -7.86
C THR A 118 -0.77 3.43 -8.93
N SER A 119 -0.42 3.09 -10.19
CA SER A 119 -1.34 3.03 -11.32
C SER A 119 -2.15 1.73 -11.31
N THR A 120 -3.23 1.64 -12.11
CA THR A 120 -3.84 0.32 -12.41
C THR A 120 -3.21 -0.36 -13.60
N HIS A 121 -2.59 0.44 -14.46
CA HIS A 121 -2.04 0.00 -15.72
C HIS A 121 -0.59 -0.44 -15.53
N GLU A 122 -0.23 -1.45 -16.31
CA GLU A 122 1.16 -1.86 -16.40
C GLU A 122 1.96 -0.80 -17.16
N PRO A 123 3.22 -0.51 -16.76
CA PRO A 123 4.03 0.47 -17.46
C PRO A 123 4.25 0.09 -18.94
N GLN A 124 4.07 1.05 -19.83
CA GLN A 124 4.12 0.82 -21.28
C GLN A 124 5.54 0.63 -21.81
N ASP A 125 6.52 1.36 -21.26
CA ASP A 125 7.89 1.29 -21.73
C ASP A 125 8.51 -0.08 -21.50
N LEU A 126 8.37 -0.64 -20.31
CA LEU A 126 8.87 -1.97 -19.99
C LEU A 126 7.92 -2.60 -18.98
N THR A 127 7.38 -3.77 -19.33
CA THR A 127 6.46 -4.53 -18.49
C THR A 127 7.12 -4.94 -17.18
N PHE A 128 6.34 -5.19 -16.14
CA PHE A 128 6.87 -5.66 -14.87
C PHE A 128 7.68 -6.95 -15.06
N GLN A 129 7.14 -7.90 -15.82
CA GLN A 129 7.82 -9.15 -16.08
C GLN A 129 9.25 -8.93 -16.62
N HIS A 130 9.41 -8.14 -17.68
CA HIS A 130 10.73 -7.88 -18.25
C HIS A 130 11.62 -7.05 -17.32
N THR A 131 11.07 -6.10 -16.56
CA THR A 131 11.82 -5.33 -15.56
C THR A 131 12.40 -6.25 -14.48
N TYR A 132 11.59 -7.13 -13.88
CA TYR A 132 12.06 -8.07 -12.86
C TYR A 132 13.03 -9.11 -13.41
N GLU A 133 12.83 -9.59 -14.65
CA GLU A 133 13.79 -10.48 -15.32
C GLU A 133 15.14 -9.80 -15.53
N ALA A 134 15.16 -8.53 -15.97
CA ALA A 134 16.38 -7.77 -16.14
C ALA A 134 17.10 -7.52 -14.79
N ILE A 135 16.36 -7.15 -13.74
CA ILE A 135 16.91 -6.97 -12.39
C ILE A 135 17.46 -8.28 -11.82
N ARG A 136 16.82 -9.42 -12.11
CA ARG A 136 17.33 -10.75 -11.71
C ARG A 136 18.69 -11.04 -12.34
N ASN A 137 18.89 -10.68 -13.61
CA ASN A 137 20.19 -10.82 -14.27
C ASN A 137 21.25 -9.89 -13.65
N LEU A 138 20.88 -8.66 -13.29
CA LEU A 138 21.76 -7.75 -12.56
C LEU A 138 22.14 -8.32 -11.19
N ARG A 139 21.18 -8.90 -10.46
CA ARG A 139 21.45 -9.54 -9.16
C ARG A 139 22.51 -10.63 -9.27
N ILE A 140 22.50 -11.43 -10.34
CA ILE A 140 23.55 -12.43 -10.61
C ILE A 140 24.90 -11.74 -10.86
N HIS A 141 24.93 -10.73 -11.73
CA HIS A 141 26.14 -9.98 -12.07
C HIS A 141 26.79 -9.32 -10.84
N TYR A 142 25.99 -8.75 -9.95
CA TYR A 142 26.44 -8.06 -8.74
C TYR A 142 26.54 -8.97 -7.50
N SER A 143 26.55 -10.30 -7.67
CA SER A 143 26.69 -11.29 -6.59
C SER A 143 25.67 -11.09 -5.45
N GLY A 144 24.42 -10.81 -5.79
CA GLY A 144 23.33 -10.64 -4.84
C GLY A 144 23.18 -9.24 -4.24
N ARG A 145 24.11 -8.31 -4.52
CA ARG A 145 24.12 -6.94 -3.97
C ARG A 145 23.17 -5.96 -4.66
N ILE A 146 22.31 -6.45 -5.56
CA ILE A 146 21.21 -5.68 -6.15
C ILE A 146 19.93 -6.47 -6.00
N ARG A 147 18.85 -5.82 -5.57
CA ARG A 147 17.52 -6.44 -5.52
C ARG A 147 16.42 -5.45 -5.85
N PRO A 148 15.28 -5.91 -6.37
CA PRO A 148 14.09 -5.08 -6.44
C PRO A 148 13.42 -4.97 -5.07
N TYR A 149 12.65 -3.90 -4.88
CA TYR A 149 11.67 -3.75 -3.82
C TYR A 149 10.41 -3.06 -4.40
N PRO A 150 9.21 -3.61 -4.25
CA PRO A 150 8.92 -4.91 -3.63
C PRO A 150 9.51 -6.08 -4.43
N SER A 151 9.43 -7.29 -3.87
CA SER A 151 9.73 -8.51 -4.61
C SER A 151 8.75 -8.70 -5.78
N GLN A 152 9.15 -9.45 -6.81
CA GLN A 152 8.26 -9.77 -7.93
C GLN A 152 7.00 -10.50 -7.45
N SER A 153 7.17 -11.43 -6.50
CA SER A 153 6.10 -12.25 -5.95
C SER A 153 5.11 -11.41 -5.14
N GLU A 154 5.60 -10.43 -4.37
CA GLU A 154 4.76 -9.49 -3.63
C GLU A 154 3.97 -8.58 -4.57
N LEU A 155 4.60 -8.03 -5.61
CA LEU A 155 3.89 -7.21 -6.61
C LEU A 155 2.75 -8.00 -7.27
N TRP A 156 3.01 -9.23 -7.72
CA TRP A 156 1.97 -10.04 -8.36
C TRP A 156 0.83 -10.39 -7.41
N GLN A 157 1.16 -10.63 -6.14
CA GLN A 157 0.16 -10.91 -5.13
C GLN A 157 -0.74 -9.70 -4.85
N ASP A 158 -0.14 -8.53 -4.64
CA ASP A 158 -0.84 -7.25 -4.47
C ASP A 158 -1.76 -6.97 -5.68
N ARG A 159 -1.26 -7.18 -6.90
CA ARG A 159 -2.03 -6.97 -8.14
C ARG A 159 -3.21 -7.91 -8.33
N LEU A 160 -3.20 -9.12 -7.74
CA LEU A 160 -4.23 -10.14 -7.99
C LEU A 160 -5.29 -10.22 -6.89
N LYS A 161 -5.06 -9.63 -5.71
CA LYS A 161 -5.93 -9.61 -4.51
C LYS A 161 -6.31 -10.97 -3.92
N VAL A 162 -6.48 -12.01 -4.72
CA VAL A 162 -6.94 -13.35 -4.29
C VAL A 162 -5.97 -14.01 -3.33
N GLY A 163 -4.66 -13.80 -3.52
CA GLY A 163 -3.64 -14.29 -2.58
C GLY A 163 -3.86 -13.70 -1.18
N ASP A 164 -4.10 -12.40 -1.11
CA ASP A 164 -4.36 -11.71 0.16
C ASP A 164 -5.69 -12.13 0.77
N ILE A 165 -6.76 -12.19 -0.02
CA ILE A 165 -8.07 -12.64 0.49
C ILE A 165 -7.99 -14.07 1.05
N ARG A 166 -7.26 -14.98 0.38
CA ARG A 166 -7.03 -16.34 0.87
C ARG A 166 -6.24 -16.37 2.18
N ALA A 167 -5.17 -15.59 2.27
CA ALA A 167 -4.36 -15.55 3.49
C ALA A 167 -5.16 -14.98 4.67
N LEU A 168 -5.95 -13.93 4.43
CA LEU A 168 -6.86 -13.38 5.43
C LEU A 168 -7.96 -14.40 5.82
N ASP A 169 -8.50 -15.19 4.87
CA ASP A 169 -9.48 -16.25 5.17
C ASP A 169 -8.85 -17.38 5.99
N GLU A 170 -7.61 -17.76 5.66
CA GLU A 170 -6.84 -18.76 6.40
C GLU A 170 -6.58 -18.30 7.85
N ILE A 171 -6.14 -17.06 8.04
CA ILE A 171 -5.91 -16.48 9.37
C ILE A 171 -7.20 -16.51 10.19
N ALA A 172 -8.30 -15.97 9.64
CA ALA A 172 -9.60 -15.93 10.32
C ALA A 172 -10.09 -17.33 10.71
N SER A 173 -9.91 -18.33 9.83
CA SER A 173 -10.38 -19.71 10.07
C SER A 173 -9.69 -20.42 11.25
N ARG A 174 -8.50 -19.95 11.64
CA ARG A 174 -7.71 -20.49 12.75
C ARG A 174 -7.69 -19.55 13.96
N ALA A 175 -8.37 -18.42 13.87
CA ALA A 175 -8.31 -17.39 14.88
C ALA A 175 -9.28 -17.67 16.05
N PRO A 176 -9.02 -17.07 17.22
CA PRO A 176 -10.04 -16.91 18.26
C PRO A 176 -11.34 -16.28 17.72
N ALA A 177 -12.44 -16.49 18.45
CA ALA A 177 -13.78 -16.09 17.99
C ALA A 177 -13.84 -14.61 17.61
N GLU A 178 -13.23 -13.74 18.41
CA GLU A 178 -13.17 -12.28 18.23
C GLU A 178 -12.48 -11.83 16.93
N PHE A 179 -11.68 -12.67 16.29
CA PHE A 179 -10.97 -12.36 15.04
C PHE A 179 -11.39 -13.26 13.87
N SER A 180 -12.40 -14.11 14.07
CA SER A 180 -12.80 -15.14 13.10
C SER A 180 -13.81 -14.66 12.06
N HIS A 181 -14.41 -13.50 12.26
CA HIS A 181 -15.46 -12.97 11.40
C HIS A 181 -14.89 -12.44 10.07
N ARG A 182 -15.36 -12.99 8.95
CA ARG A 182 -15.11 -12.46 7.59
C ARG A 182 -16.27 -12.77 6.65
N PRO A 183 -16.49 -11.94 5.60
CA PRO A 183 -17.46 -12.23 4.56
C PRO A 183 -17.06 -13.52 3.83
N LYS A 184 -18.04 -14.37 3.55
CA LYS A 184 -17.76 -15.61 2.79
C LYS A 184 -17.25 -15.28 1.40
N THR A 185 -16.17 -15.94 0.97
CA THR A 185 -15.56 -15.76 -0.35
C THR A 185 -15.82 -16.97 -1.25
N CYS A 186 -16.28 -16.71 -2.49
CA CYS A 186 -16.28 -17.69 -3.57
C CYS A 186 -15.18 -17.32 -4.58
N PHE A 187 -14.14 -18.15 -4.64
CA PHE A 187 -12.98 -17.94 -5.52
C PHE A 187 -13.23 -18.32 -6.99
N GLY A 188 -14.45 -18.77 -7.33
CA GLY A 188 -14.80 -19.17 -8.69
C GLY A 188 -14.16 -20.48 -9.15
N LEU A 189 -13.70 -21.32 -8.23
CA LEU A 189 -13.16 -22.65 -8.51
C LEU A 189 -14.25 -23.70 -8.22
N GLY A 190 -14.99 -24.13 -9.23
CA GLY A 190 -16.06 -25.12 -9.11
C GLY A 190 -17.44 -24.53 -8.79
N GLU A 191 -18.25 -25.25 -8.02
CA GLU A 191 -19.59 -24.78 -7.64
C GLU A 191 -19.52 -23.50 -6.79
N CYS A 192 -20.43 -22.57 -7.08
CA CYS A 192 -20.51 -21.32 -6.35
C CYS A 192 -20.95 -21.55 -4.89
N THR A 193 -20.07 -21.24 -3.93
CA THR A 193 -20.34 -21.33 -2.49
C THR A 193 -21.32 -20.26 -1.98
N LEU A 194 -21.63 -19.28 -2.82
CA LEU A 194 -22.55 -18.19 -2.51
C LEU A 194 -23.85 -18.27 -3.32
N LYS A 195 -24.17 -19.42 -3.94
CA LYS A 195 -25.34 -19.58 -4.84
C LYS A 195 -26.68 -19.21 -4.21
N ASP A 196 -26.83 -19.42 -2.91
CA ASP A 196 -28.06 -19.15 -2.16
C ASP A 196 -28.12 -17.73 -1.58
N GLN A 197 -27.07 -16.91 -1.78
CA GLN A 197 -27.05 -15.53 -1.29
C GLN A 197 -27.91 -14.61 -2.18
N PRO A 198 -28.75 -13.74 -1.62
CA PRO A 198 -29.60 -12.86 -2.43
C PRO A 198 -28.81 -11.77 -3.16
N LYS A 199 -27.68 -11.35 -2.58
CA LYS A 199 -26.81 -10.28 -3.09
C LYS A 199 -25.34 -10.61 -2.83
N THR A 200 -24.50 -10.42 -3.83
CA THR A 200 -23.06 -10.64 -3.75
C THR A 200 -22.31 -9.46 -4.36
N VAL A 201 -21.04 -9.30 -3.96
CA VAL A 201 -20.11 -8.31 -4.53
C VAL A 201 -19.11 -9.03 -5.41
N HIS A 202 -19.07 -8.70 -6.69
CA HIS A 202 -18.07 -9.21 -7.62
C HIS A 202 -16.88 -8.25 -7.66
N LYS A 203 -15.68 -8.80 -7.43
CA LYS A 203 -14.42 -8.05 -7.43
C LYS A 203 -13.49 -8.64 -8.50
N ARG A 204 -12.93 -7.78 -9.34
CA ARG A 204 -11.88 -8.16 -10.30
C ARG A 204 -10.55 -8.31 -9.57
N THR A 205 -9.78 -9.35 -9.88
CA THR A 205 -8.45 -9.56 -9.29
C THR A 205 -7.51 -8.38 -9.51
N HIS A 206 -7.49 -7.82 -10.72
CA HIS A 206 -6.79 -6.57 -11.05
C HIS A 206 -7.72 -5.36 -10.96
N SER A 207 -7.63 -4.58 -9.88
CA SER A 207 -8.36 -3.32 -9.74
C SER A 207 -7.73 -2.37 -8.70
N SER A 208 -7.73 -1.06 -8.96
CA SER A 208 -7.55 -0.03 -7.91
C SER A 208 -8.89 0.55 -7.49
N CYS A 209 -8.93 1.05 -6.25
CA CYS A 209 -9.90 2.07 -5.80
C CYS A 209 -11.37 1.80 -6.14
N GLY A 210 -11.87 0.57 -5.99
CA GLY A 210 -13.31 0.27 -6.08
C GLY A 210 -13.95 0.32 -7.48
N LYS A 211 -13.29 0.88 -8.50
CA LYS A 211 -13.81 1.10 -9.88
C LYS A 211 -14.25 -0.19 -10.62
N HIS A 212 -13.89 -1.37 -10.10
CA HIS A 212 -14.29 -2.67 -10.66
C HIS A 212 -14.99 -3.56 -9.64
N THR A 213 -15.85 -2.96 -8.82
CA THR A 213 -16.78 -3.68 -7.94
C THR A 213 -18.19 -3.55 -8.49
N SER A 214 -18.92 -4.66 -8.59
CA SER A 214 -20.33 -4.62 -8.97
C SER A 214 -21.16 -5.44 -8.02
N THR A 215 -22.24 -4.86 -7.50
CA THR A 215 -23.28 -5.62 -6.80
C THR A 215 -24.20 -6.24 -7.85
N GLN A 216 -24.41 -7.55 -7.78
CA GLN A 216 -25.31 -8.25 -8.71
C GLN A 216 -26.33 -9.06 -7.92
N ARG A 217 -27.58 -9.12 -8.41
CA ARG A 217 -28.51 -10.18 -8.02
C ARG A 217 -27.96 -11.48 -8.57
N ASN A 218 -27.85 -12.50 -7.72
CA ASN A 218 -27.07 -13.69 -7.99
C ASN A 218 -27.45 -14.34 -9.33
N LYS A 219 -26.52 -14.32 -10.28
CA LYS A 219 -26.54 -15.23 -11.44
C LYS A 219 -25.24 -16.02 -11.35
N ALA A 220 -25.36 -17.33 -11.17
CA ALA A 220 -24.23 -18.24 -11.23
C ALA A 220 -23.50 -18.03 -12.57
N LYS A 221 -22.35 -17.35 -12.54
CA LYS A 221 -21.47 -17.22 -13.69
C LYS A 221 -20.41 -18.30 -13.56
N ILE A 222 -20.46 -19.27 -14.47
CA ILE A 222 -19.33 -20.15 -14.74
C ILE A 222 -18.28 -19.27 -15.42
N TYR A 223 -17.13 -19.08 -14.79
CA TYR A 223 -16.08 -18.23 -15.34
C TYR A 223 -15.45 -18.90 -16.57
N THR A 224 -15.48 -18.17 -17.70
CA THR A 224 -14.76 -18.50 -18.93
C THR A 224 -13.32 -17.96 -18.88
N ILE A 225 -12.46 -18.41 -19.81
CA ILE A 225 -11.08 -17.94 -19.98
C ILE A 225 -11.09 -16.41 -20.16
N GLY A 226 -10.57 -15.68 -19.16
CA GLY A 226 -10.64 -14.22 -19.05
C GLY A 226 -10.09 -13.72 -17.69
N PRO A 227 -10.12 -12.41 -17.40
CA PRO A 227 -9.64 -11.87 -16.12
C PRO A 227 -10.34 -12.57 -14.95
N GLN A 228 -9.58 -13.00 -13.94
CA GLN A 228 -10.14 -13.72 -12.81
C GLN A 228 -11.02 -12.77 -11.99
N TRP A 229 -12.18 -13.29 -11.58
CA TRP A 229 -13.10 -12.62 -10.68
C TRP A 229 -13.35 -13.56 -9.51
N PHE A 230 -13.43 -12.98 -8.32
CA PHE A 230 -14.00 -13.64 -7.17
C PHE A 230 -15.22 -12.83 -6.73
N HIS A 231 -16.10 -13.44 -5.96
CA HIS A 231 -17.19 -12.69 -5.35
C HIS A 231 -17.31 -13.05 -3.88
N GLN A 232 -17.72 -12.06 -3.11
CA GLN A 232 -17.88 -12.16 -1.67
C GLN A 232 -19.33 -11.89 -1.30
N GLU A 233 -19.71 -12.40 -0.14
CA GLU A 233 -20.94 -12.01 0.55
C GLU A 233 -21.06 -10.48 0.62
N TYR A 234 -22.28 -9.99 0.37
CA TYR A 234 -22.55 -8.57 0.47
C TYR A 234 -22.63 -8.14 1.93
N VAL A 235 -21.80 -7.18 2.32
CA VAL A 235 -21.82 -6.57 3.65
C VAL A 235 -22.39 -5.15 3.54
N PRO A 236 -23.62 -4.90 4.05
CA PRO A 236 -24.27 -3.59 3.91
C PRO A 236 -23.46 -2.41 4.48
N SER A 237 -22.80 -2.62 5.63
CA SER A 237 -22.04 -1.56 6.31
C SER A 237 -20.92 -0.95 5.47
N LEU A 238 -20.32 -1.69 4.53
CA LEU A 238 -19.29 -1.16 3.64
C LEU A 238 -19.82 -0.02 2.75
N ILE A 239 -21.12 -0.01 2.48
CA ILE A 239 -21.79 1.06 1.73
C ILE A 239 -22.29 2.14 2.68
N ASP A 240 -23.01 1.75 3.75
CA ASP A 240 -23.74 2.70 4.59
C ASP A 240 -22.78 3.47 5.53
N PHE A 241 -21.84 2.75 6.14
CA PHE A 241 -20.86 3.26 7.10
C PHE A 241 -19.51 3.56 6.44
N GLY A 242 -19.06 2.69 5.55
CA GLY A 242 -17.76 2.74 4.89
C GLY A 242 -16.74 1.77 5.50
N GLU A 243 -15.47 2.07 5.30
CA GLU A 243 -14.33 1.29 5.79
C GLU A 243 -13.51 2.10 6.80
N LEU A 244 -13.03 1.43 7.84
CA LEU A 244 -12.01 1.95 8.74
C LEU A 244 -10.64 1.53 8.17
N ARG A 245 -9.82 2.50 7.79
CA ARG A 245 -8.49 2.27 7.24
C ARG A 245 -7.45 2.54 8.32
N VAL A 246 -6.74 1.50 8.70
CA VAL A 246 -5.79 1.51 9.82
C VAL A 246 -4.37 1.46 9.27
N ILE A 247 -3.61 2.53 9.48
CA ILE A 247 -2.21 2.64 9.05
C ILE A 247 -1.34 2.03 10.13
N ILE A 248 -0.59 0.99 9.76
CA ILE A 248 0.35 0.29 10.61
C ILE A 248 1.76 0.55 10.11
N ILE A 249 2.66 0.93 11.02
CA ILE A 249 4.09 1.08 10.77
C ILE A 249 4.84 0.23 11.77
N THR A 250 5.89 -0.46 11.33
CA THR A 250 6.70 -1.30 12.20
C THR A 250 7.73 -0.47 12.98
N GLU A 251 7.97 -0.88 14.21
CA GLU A 251 9.00 -0.32 15.10
C GLU A 251 9.93 -1.44 15.61
N PRO A 252 11.17 -1.12 16.01
CA PRO A 252 12.05 -2.07 16.67
C PRO A 252 11.39 -2.72 17.89
N SER A 253 11.50 -4.04 17.98
CA SER A 253 10.88 -4.82 19.05
C SER A 253 11.66 -6.09 19.30
N ALA A 254 12.21 -6.24 20.51
CA ALA A 254 13.00 -7.42 20.89
C ALA A 254 12.20 -8.73 20.85
N THR A 255 10.88 -8.65 21.03
CA THR A 255 9.96 -9.79 20.99
C THR A 255 9.17 -9.86 19.69
N GLY A 256 9.38 -8.90 18.77
CA GLY A 256 8.69 -8.81 17.50
C GLY A 256 9.23 -9.77 16.45
N ILE A 257 8.41 -10.02 15.42
CA ILE A 257 8.80 -10.84 14.28
C ILE A 257 9.98 -10.17 13.58
N ARG A 258 11.09 -10.92 13.44
CA ARG A 258 12.35 -10.43 12.86
C ARG A 258 12.85 -9.14 13.53
N GLY A 259 12.64 -9.01 14.85
CA GLY A 259 13.08 -7.84 15.62
C GLY A 259 12.20 -6.60 15.47
N ARG A 260 10.97 -6.73 14.92
CA ARG A 260 10.06 -5.62 14.64
C ARG A 260 8.61 -5.97 14.98
N SER A 261 7.84 -5.00 15.43
CA SER A 261 6.39 -5.13 15.69
C SER A 261 5.61 -4.01 15.03
N GLY A 262 4.44 -4.33 14.47
CA GLY A 262 3.48 -3.36 13.97
C GLY A 262 2.93 -2.48 15.10
N ARG A 263 2.73 -1.20 14.77
CA ARG A 263 2.03 -0.23 15.60
C ARG A 263 1.01 0.51 14.76
N VAL A 264 -0.20 0.59 15.29
CA VAL A 264 -1.25 1.46 14.74
C VAL A 264 -0.78 2.90 14.92
N LYS A 265 -0.67 3.64 13.82
CA LYS A 265 -0.29 5.05 13.83
C LYS A 265 -1.50 5.95 13.64
N TYR A 266 -2.33 5.66 12.65
CA TYR A 266 -3.52 6.45 12.35
C TYR A 266 -4.67 5.57 11.90
N ILE A 267 -5.87 6.08 12.12
CA ILE A 267 -7.12 5.45 11.76
C ILE A 267 -8.01 6.52 11.12
N LEU A 268 -8.50 6.24 9.92
CA LEU A 268 -9.50 7.05 9.25
C LEU A 268 -10.72 6.22 8.88
N ARG A 269 -11.87 6.87 8.79
CA ARG A 269 -13.05 6.32 8.14
C ARG A 269 -13.11 6.84 6.71
N THR A 270 -13.37 5.93 5.78
CA THR A 270 -13.58 6.26 4.37
C THR A 270 -14.93 5.77 3.88
N ARG A 271 -15.60 6.55 3.04
CA ARG A 271 -16.86 6.16 2.40
C ARG A 271 -16.95 6.79 1.01
N LEU A 272 -17.36 6.00 0.02
CA LEU A 272 -17.68 6.54 -1.29
C LEU A 272 -19.02 7.27 -1.24
N ASP A 273 -19.07 8.47 -1.78
CA ASP A 273 -20.31 9.18 -2.02
C ASP A 273 -21.09 8.49 -3.15
N PRO A 274 -22.34 8.05 -2.93
CA PRO A 274 -23.10 7.33 -3.95
C PRO A 274 -23.44 8.15 -5.19
N GLU A 275 -23.45 9.48 -5.11
CA GLU A 275 -23.85 10.35 -6.22
C GLU A 275 -22.66 10.84 -7.03
N SER A 276 -21.59 11.25 -6.34
CA SER A 276 -20.38 11.82 -6.96
C SER A 276 -19.26 10.80 -7.17
N GLU A 277 -19.37 9.60 -6.58
CA GLU A 277 -18.32 8.57 -6.53
C GLU A 277 -17.01 9.07 -5.88
N LEU A 278 -17.04 10.22 -5.20
CA LEU A 278 -15.89 10.77 -4.49
C LEU A 278 -15.64 9.99 -3.19
N LEU A 279 -14.38 9.72 -2.91
CA LEU A 279 -13.97 9.08 -1.66
C LEU A 279 -13.89 10.13 -0.56
N HIS A 280 -14.85 10.12 0.36
CA HIS A 280 -14.75 10.87 1.60
C HIS A 280 -13.84 10.13 2.57
N ALA A 281 -12.92 10.86 3.19
CA ALA A 281 -11.99 10.36 4.18
C ALA A 281 -11.95 11.34 5.36
N LEU A 282 -12.08 10.83 6.58
CA LEU A 282 -12.06 11.62 7.82
C LEU A 282 -11.32 10.86 8.92
N PRO A 283 -10.56 11.54 9.81
CA PRO A 283 -10.04 10.91 11.02
C PRO A 283 -11.16 10.29 11.84
N VAL A 284 -10.95 9.07 12.36
CA VAL A 284 -11.97 8.40 13.16
C VAL A 284 -12.28 9.19 14.42
N GLN A 285 -13.57 9.29 14.76
CA GLN A 285 -14.07 9.94 15.96
C GLN A 285 -14.66 8.91 16.92
N PRO A 286 -14.73 9.20 18.24
CA PRO A 286 -15.40 8.30 19.19
C PRO A 286 -16.84 7.94 18.79
N SER A 287 -17.55 8.87 18.14
CA SER A 287 -18.90 8.64 17.62
C SER A 287 -18.97 7.60 16.52
N ASP A 288 -17.89 7.38 15.73
CA ASP A 288 -17.88 6.35 14.69
C ASP A 288 -18.01 4.93 15.28
N PHE A 289 -17.69 4.75 16.56
CA PHE A 289 -17.89 3.52 17.31
C PHE A 289 -19.26 3.44 18.01
N GLN A 290 -19.97 4.57 18.10
CA GLN A 290 -21.30 4.66 18.74
C GLN A 290 -22.45 4.50 17.73
N VAL A 291 -22.23 4.86 16.46
CA VAL A 291 -23.22 4.79 15.37
C VAL A 291 -23.38 3.35 14.89
N HIS A 292 -23.67 2.40 15.78
CA HIS A 292 -24.05 1.03 15.41
C HIS A 292 -24.79 0.28 16.53
N GLY A 293 -25.08 0.90 17.67
CA GLY A 293 -25.91 0.27 18.71
C GLY A 293 -25.27 -0.92 19.45
N THR A 294 -23.97 -1.18 19.29
CA THR A 294 -23.25 -2.28 19.97
C THR A 294 -21.78 -1.96 20.30
N SER A 295 -21.31 -2.65 21.35
CA SER A 295 -19.99 -3.05 21.90
C SER A 295 -18.65 -2.85 21.16
N LEU A 296 -18.59 -2.25 19.98
CA LEU A 296 -17.32 -2.09 19.27
C LEU A 296 -16.56 -0.85 19.75
N ASP A 297 -15.24 -0.98 19.91
CA ASP A 297 -14.37 0.12 20.30
C ASP A 297 -13.05 0.17 19.52
N ARG A 298 -12.28 1.22 19.80
CA ARG A 298 -10.99 1.44 19.15
C ARG A 298 -9.95 0.38 19.53
N GLU A 299 -9.95 -0.10 20.77
CA GLU A 299 -8.97 -1.11 21.23
C GLU A 299 -9.18 -2.43 20.49
N GLN A 300 -10.43 -2.85 20.33
CA GLN A 300 -10.80 -4.02 19.54
C GLN A 300 -10.40 -3.87 18.07
N LEU A 301 -10.60 -2.68 17.48
CA LEU A 301 -10.17 -2.38 16.12
C LEU A 301 -8.64 -2.49 15.96
N GLU A 302 -7.88 -1.89 16.88
CA GLU A 302 -6.43 -1.96 16.85
C GLU A 302 -5.95 -3.41 17.04
N SER A 303 -6.58 -4.15 17.96
CA SER A 303 -6.27 -5.55 18.24
C SER A 303 -6.48 -6.47 17.03
N ILE A 304 -7.63 -6.41 16.37
CA ILE A 304 -7.87 -7.23 15.16
C ILE A 304 -6.92 -6.83 14.03
N CYS A 305 -6.62 -5.54 13.85
CA CYS A 305 -5.69 -5.10 12.81
C CYS A 305 -4.28 -5.63 13.05
N LEU A 306 -3.77 -5.51 14.28
CA LEU A 306 -2.45 -6.02 14.65
C LEU A 306 -2.41 -7.55 14.58
N TYR A 307 -3.49 -8.24 14.97
CA TYR A 307 -3.58 -9.70 14.86
C TYR A 307 -3.38 -10.17 13.41
N PHE A 308 -4.15 -9.62 12.46
CA PHE A 308 -4.01 -9.99 11.05
C PHE A 308 -2.67 -9.54 10.48
N TYR A 309 -2.21 -8.32 10.80
CA TYR A 309 -0.93 -7.79 10.31
C TYR A 309 0.25 -8.66 10.73
N GLU A 310 0.32 -9.03 12.01
CA GLU A 310 1.41 -9.89 12.52
C GLU A 310 1.29 -11.33 12.03
N ASN A 311 0.07 -11.86 11.84
CA ASN A 311 -0.11 -13.18 11.24
C ASN A 311 0.30 -13.22 9.77
N LEU A 312 0.11 -12.16 8.99
CA LEU A 312 0.65 -12.05 7.63
C LEU A 312 2.18 -12.02 7.65
N ARG A 313 2.77 -11.25 8.57
CA ARG A 313 4.24 -11.17 8.75
C ARG A 313 4.84 -12.48 9.26
N SER A 314 4.11 -13.29 10.01
CA SER A 314 4.61 -14.56 10.56
C SER A 314 4.55 -15.73 9.58
N ARG A 315 3.90 -15.55 8.42
CA ARG A 315 3.78 -16.63 7.42
C ARG A 315 5.16 -17.11 6.95
N PRO A 316 5.30 -18.40 6.61
CA PRO A 316 6.54 -18.93 6.03
C PRO A 316 6.97 -18.24 4.73
N ASP A 317 6.00 -17.73 3.97
CA ASP A 317 6.17 -17.02 2.70
C ASP A 317 6.13 -15.48 2.84
N ALA A 318 6.22 -14.96 4.08
CA ALA A 318 6.04 -13.55 4.38
C ALA A 318 7.01 -12.64 3.62
N LEU A 319 8.30 -13.01 3.56
CA LEU A 319 9.31 -12.20 2.88
C LEU A 319 9.21 -12.25 1.34
N ASP A 320 8.46 -13.22 0.80
CA ASP A 320 8.23 -13.29 -0.65
C ASP A 320 6.97 -12.51 -1.05
N HIS A 321 5.92 -12.55 -0.23
CA HIS A 321 4.59 -12.06 -0.60
C HIS A 321 4.10 -10.82 0.18
N TYR A 322 4.79 -10.48 1.26
CA TYR A 322 4.42 -9.45 2.23
C TYR A 322 5.64 -8.71 2.78
N GLU A 323 6.75 -8.66 2.03
CA GLU A 323 8.01 -8.04 2.46
C GLU A 323 7.77 -6.61 2.95
N SER A 324 6.92 -5.85 2.27
CA SER A 324 6.66 -4.46 2.63
C SER A 324 5.94 -4.27 3.97
N LEU A 325 5.30 -5.31 4.51
CA LEU A 325 4.74 -5.28 5.86
C LEU A 325 5.83 -5.26 6.95
N GLU A 326 7.10 -5.51 6.59
CA GLU A 326 8.25 -5.23 7.48
C GLU A 326 8.53 -3.74 7.66
N VAL A 327 7.84 -2.89 6.90
CA VAL A 327 7.95 -1.43 6.95
C VAL A 327 6.61 -0.85 7.37
N SER A 328 5.59 -0.98 6.53
CA SER A 328 4.25 -0.46 6.77
C SER A 328 3.19 -1.11 5.88
N GLY A 329 1.93 -0.93 6.28
CA GLY A 329 0.78 -1.30 5.48
C GLY A 329 -0.48 -0.62 5.99
N ARG A 330 -1.57 -0.77 5.24
CA ARG A 330 -2.89 -0.27 5.63
C ARG A 330 -3.89 -1.41 5.66
N VAL A 331 -4.50 -1.63 6.80
CA VAL A 331 -5.54 -2.64 6.99
C VAL A 331 -6.89 -1.97 6.81
N ASP A 332 -7.68 -2.42 5.84
CA ASP A 332 -9.02 -1.90 5.59
C ASP A 332 -10.03 -2.82 6.28
N VAL A 333 -10.80 -2.26 7.20
CA VAL A 333 -11.69 -2.97 8.11
C VAL A 333 -13.14 -2.57 7.86
N GLY A 334 -14.01 -3.57 7.76
CA GLY A 334 -15.46 -3.38 7.75
C GLY A 334 -16.10 -3.86 9.04
N VAL A 335 -17.40 -3.63 9.15
CA VAL A 335 -18.23 -4.11 10.26
C VAL A 335 -19.23 -5.14 9.74
N ILE A 336 -19.22 -6.37 10.23
CA ILE A 336 -20.18 -7.41 9.85
C ILE A 336 -21.12 -7.70 11.01
N GLU A 337 -22.40 -7.91 10.70
CA GLU A 337 -23.40 -8.33 11.67
C GLU A 337 -23.58 -9.85 11.55
N ASP A 338 -23.55 -10.55 12.69
CA ASP A 338 -23.76 -11.99 12.72
C ASP A 338 -25.24 -12.37 12.78
N GLN A 339 -25.52 -13.68 12.82
CA GLN A 339 -26.89 -14.21 12.83
C GLN A 339 -27.71 -13.84 14.08
N TYR A 340 -27.06 -13.32 15.13
CA TYR A 340 -27.69 -12.88 16.37
C TYR A 340 -27.87 -11.35 16.43
N GLY A 341 -27.43 -10.63 15.39
CA GLY A 341 -27.46 -9.18 15.36
C GLY A 341 -26.24 -8.52 16.03
N GLU A 342 -25.24 -9.32 16.45
CA GLU A 342 -24.02 -8.78 17.06
C GLU A 342 -23.04 -8.34 15.97
N LYS A 343 -22.35 -7.23 16.24
CA LYS A 343 -21.46 -6.61 15.25
C LYS A 343 -20.01 -6.89 15.58
N HIS A 344 -19.25 -7.19 14.54
CA HIS A 344 -17.85 -7.59 14.62
C HIS A 344 -17.03 -6.85 13.59
N PHE A 345 -15.78 -6.52 13.93
CA PHE A 345 -14.82 -6.09 12.92
C PHE A 345 -14.40 -7.27 12.05
N PHE A 346 -14.13 -6.99 10.77
CA PHE A 346 -13.44 -7.93 9.89
C PHE A 346 -12.44 -7.21 9.00
N VAL A 347 -11.31 -7.86 8.73
CA VAL A 347 -10.32 -7.34 7.78
C VAL A 347 -10.78 -7.65 6.34
N ASN A 348 -11.05 -6.60 5.57
CA ASN A 348 -11.48 -6.67 4.17
C ASN A 348 -10.28 -6.77 3.23
N GLU A 349 -9.29 -5.89 3.38
CA GLU A 349 -8.15 -5.74 2.47
C GLU A 349 -6.88 -5.32 3.23
N ILE A 350 -5.72 -5.67 2.67
CA ILE A 350 -4.41 -5.21 3.12
C ILE A 350 -3.75 -4.48 1.95
N THR A 351 -3.48 -3.19 2.10
CA THR A 351 -2.75 -2.39 1.11
C THR A 351 -1.28 -2.29 1.50
N ARG A 352 -0.38 -2.55 0.55
CA ARG A 352 1.06 -2.50 0.78
C ARG A 352 1.57 -1.07 1.00
N GLY A 353 2.52 -0.90 1.92
CA GLY A 353 3.08 0.40 2.26
C GLY A 353 3.83 1.09 1.11
N TYR A 354 4.44 0.32 0.20
CA TYR A 354 5.20 0.87 -0.92
C TYR A 354 4.35 1.66 -1.94
N GLY A 355 3.02 1.44 -1.96
CA GLY A 355 2.08 2.21 -2.77
C GLY A 355 1.73 3.57 -2.18
N ALA A 356 2.12 3.85 -0.93
CA ALA A 356 1.99 5.15 -0.28
C ALA A 356 0.56 5.75 -0.27
N HIS A 357 -0.49 4.93 -0.19
CA HIS A 357 -1.87 5.37 0.05
C HIS A 357 -2.13 5.64 1.54
N LEU A 358 -1.40 6.63 2.09
CA LEU A 358 -1.30 6.92 3.52
C LEU A 358 -2.23 8.04 4.00
N PHE A 359 -2.95 8.73 3.09
CA PHE A 359 -3.92 9.77 3.44
C PHE A 359 -3.38 10.91 4.34
N SER A 360 -2.07 11.20 4.31
CA SER A 360 -1.47 12.25 5.15
C SER A 360 -2.14 13.61 4.94
N HIS A 361 -2.53 13.93 3.70
CA HIS A 361 -3.23 15.18 3.42
C HIS A 361 -4.56 15.32 4.18
N VAL A 362 -5.23 14.21 4.46
CA VAL A 362 -6.51 14.18 5.19
C VAL A 362 -6.30 14.10 6.69
N LEU A 363 -5.31 13.30 7.12
CA LEU A 363 -5.13 12.92 8.52
C LEU A 363 -4.38 13.96 9.36
N LEU A 364 -3.45 14.70 8.76
CA LEU A 364 -2.44 15.44 9.50
C LEU A 364 -2.65 16.96 9.41
N PRO A 365 -2.31 17.70 10.48
CA PRO A 365 -2.05 19.12 10.38
C PRO A 365 -0.76 19.38 9.58
N GLU A 366 -0.54 20.63 9.16
CA GLU A 366 0.71 21.04 8.53
C GLU A 366 1.90 20.96 9.51
N PRO A 367 3.09 20.48 9.09
CA PRO A 367 3.39 19.87 7.78
C PRO A 367 2.85 18.42 7.73
N LYS A 368 2.04 18.10 6.71
CA LYS A 368 1.33 16.81 6.53
C LYS A 368 2.27 15.61 6.24
N THR A 369 3.31 15.41 7.04
CA THR A 369 4.50 14.61 6.72
C THR A 369 4.79 13.48 7.71
N GLU A 370 4.26 13.55 8.94
CA GLU A 370 4.59 12.64 10.04
C GLU A 370 4.51 11.15 9.67
N ILE A 371 3.50 10.73 8.92
CA ILE A 371 3.36 9.33 8.48
C ILE A 371 4.49 8.92 7.52
N CYS A 372 4.89 9.83 6.63
CA CYS A 372 5.98 9.59 5.69
C CYS A 372 7.33 9.50 6.41
N GLU A 373 7.54 10.32 7.45
CA GLU A 373 8.74 10.26 8.28
C GLU A 373 8.83 8.92 9.03
N ALA A 374 7.73 8.50 9.66
CA ALA A 374 7.65 7.23 10.36
C ALA A 374 7.89 6.03 9.40
N CYS A 375 7.32 6.07 8.19
CA CYS A 375 7.60 5.06 7.17
C CYS A 375 9.07 5.08 6.73
N ALA A 376 9.69 6.25 6.62
CA ALA A 376 11.08 6.40 6.21
C ALA A 376 12.05 5.83 7.25
N VAL A 377 11.78 6.09 8.54
CA VAL A 377 12.54 5.49 9.66
C VAL A 377 12.41 3.96 9.61
N ALA A 378 11.18 3.43 9.51
CA ALA A 378 10.95 1.99 9.44
C ALA A 378 11.63 1.36 8.22
N PHE A 379 11.56 2.02 7.05
CA PHE A 379 12.20 1.55 5.83
C PHE A 379 13.72 1.52 5.97
N LYS A 380 14.33 2.61 6.46
CA LYS A 380 15.77 2.71 6.68
C LYS A 380 16.27 1.63 7.63
N GLU A 381 15.59 1.40 8.74
CA GLU A 381 15.93 0.31 9.66
C GLU A 381 15.80 -1.06 8.99
N TYR A 382 14.71 -1.32 8.28
CA TYR A 382 14.48 -2.58 7.60
C TYR A 382 15.59 -2.89 6.59
N VAL A 383 15.94 -1.93 5.73
CA VAL A 383 16.94 -2.15 4.68
C VAL A 383 18.38 -2.14 5.19
N THR A 384 18.65 -1.65 6.40
CA THR A 384 20.01 -1.64 6.97
C THR A 384 20.26 -2.77 7.97
N THR A 385 19.23 -3.28 8.63
CA THR A 385 19.34 -4.38 9.61
C THR A 385 18.92 -5.74 9.06
N GLY A 386 18.11 -5.77 8.00
CA GLY A 386 17.82 -6.96 7.19
C GLY A 386 18.82 -7.18 6.07
#